data_AF-F4P6C5-F1
#
_entry.id   AF-F4P6C5-F1
#
_cell.length_a   1.000
_cell.length_b   1.000
_cell.length_c   1.000
_cell.angle_alpha   90.00
_cell.angle_beta   90.00
_cell.angle_gamma   90.00
#
_symmetry.space_group_name_H-M   'P 1'
#
loop_
_entity.id
_entity.type
_entity.pdbx_description
1 polymer ?
#
loop_
_entity_poly.entity_id
_entity_poly.type
_entity_poly.pdbx_seq_one_letter_code
_entity_poly.pdbx_strand_id
1 'polypeptide(L)'
;MTDDTDSIPQSHGHCYGHVLIRQRAGKVQDLMELRICVVGNVDAGKSTLLGVLTKDALDDGRGKARVNLFRHKHEIESGRTSSVGTEIMGYDSIGRIVTPSMLGKQRLNWNDICLEASKVITFLDLAGHEKYLKTTVFGMTGCSPDYTMLMVGANAGIIGMTKEHLGLALALQVPVYIVITKTDMCPKNVLESTINQLVKILKSPGCRKIPMFIRTIGDVLMTSANFVSERVCPIFQVSNVTGSGLDLLKMFLNILHSNGSNKYDVKAPSEFQITETFSVPGVGTVVSGTVISGIIHTGDSLMLGPDFLGQFVPVTVKSIQRKRVNTPCAAAGQSASFGLKKVKRSGLRKGMIMINKSLNPKAVMEFEAEILILYHSTTIAYKYQAMLHCGGVRQTARIVGMDKQILRTGDRAVVRFRFMQYPEYLKLGAKLLFREGRTKGIGKVLRVITNEELKLEATRAQSIQSTDNPVPFKPRNAIETAV
;
A
#
# COMPACT_ATOMS: atom_id res chain seq x y z
N MET A 1 24.77 -8.45 -61.08
CA MET A 1 25.89 -7.54 -60.74
C MET A 1 25.33 -6.14 -60.90
N THR A 2 25.10 -5.31 -59.90
CA THR A 2 25.26 -5.34 -58.45
C THR A 2 24.35 -4.19 -58.01
N ASP A 3 23.33 -4.48 -57.21
CA ASP A 3 22.56 -3.49 -56.47
C ASP A 3 23.49 -2.87 -55.43
N ASP A 4 23.70 -1.56 -55.48
CA ASP A 4 24.31 -0.80 -54.39
C ASP A 4 23.76 0.62 -54.39
N THR A 5 23.43 1.08 -53.18
CA THR A 5 23.02 2.43 -52.76
C THR A 5 21.52 2.78 -52.71
N ASP A 6 20.73 1.95 -52.02
CA ASP A 6 19.59 2.45 -51.24
C ASP A 6 20.09 2.94 -49.87
N SER A 7 20.53 4.20 -49.81
CA SER A 7 20.78 4.90 -48.56
C SER A 7 19.45 5.15 -47.84
N ILE A 8 19.13 4.30 -46.87
CA ILE A 8 18.04 4.52 -45.91
C ILE A 8 18.24 5.89 -45.25
N PRO A 9 17.28 6.82 -45.30
CA PRO A 9 17.42 8.09 -44.62
C PRO A 9 17.49 7.83 -43.12
N GLN A 10 18.63 8.19 -42.51
CA GLN A 10 18.79 8.21 -41.06
C GLN A 10 17.66 9.08 -40.49
N SER A 11 16.73 8.45 -39.77
CA SER A 11 15.69 9.17 -39.06
C SER A 11 16.37 10.15 -38.11
N HIS A 12 16.13 11.44 -38.31
CA HIS A 12 16.56 12.48 -37.39
C HIS A 12 15.95 12.16 -36.01
N GLY A 13 16.74 11.50 -35.16
CA GLY A 13 16.33 11.09 -33.83
C GLY A 13 15.98 12.33 -33.04
N HIS A 14 14.70 12.53 -32.75
CA HIS A 14 14.25 13.58 -31.86
C HIS A 14 15.01 13.47 -30.53
N CYS A 15 15.80 14.49 -30.19
CA CYS A 15 16.47 14.58 -28.89
C CYS A 15 15.44 14.98 -27.83
N TYR A 16 15.10 14.06 -26.94
CA TYR A 16 14.25 14.34 -25.79
C TYR A 16 15.13 14.56 -24.56
N GLY A 17 14.88 15.64 -23.82
CA GLY A 17 15.55 15.94 -22.56
C GLY A 17 14.53 16.08 -21.43
N HIS A 18 14.79 15.43 -20.29
CA HIS A 18 14.00 15.60 -19.08
C HIS A 18 14.84 16.32 -18.02
N VAL A 19 14.34 17.45 -17.51
CA VAL A 19 14.97 18.19 -16.41
C VAL A 19 14.16 17.97 -15.15
N LEU A 20 14.79 17.42 -14.11
CA LEU A 20 14.17 17.24 -12.81
C LEU A 20 14.72 18.29 -11.85
N ILE A 21 13.88 19.26 -11.48
CA ILE A 21 14.24 20.31 -10.52
C ILE A 21 13.78 19.86 -9.14
N ARG A 22 14.71 19.83 -8.17
CA ARG A 22 14.41 19.55 -6.78
C ARG A 22 14.98 20.58 -5.85
N GLN A 23 14.12 21.09 -4.99
CA GLN A 23 14.53 21.92 -3.88
C GLN A 23 14.81 21.03 -2.66
N ARG A 24 15.94 21.26 -2.00
CA ARG A 24 16.23 20.64 -0.70
C ARG A 24 15.19 21.11 0.30
N ALA A 25 14.56 20.18 1.00
CA ALA A 25 13.61 20.52 2.04
C ALA A 25 14.35 21.23 3.18
N GLY A 26 13.93 22.46 3.52
CA GLY A 26 14.53 23.20 4.62
C GLY A 26 14.23 22.57 5.99
N LYS A 27 13.14 21.80 6.09
CA LYS A 27 12.72 21.10 7.30
C LYS A 27 12.16 19.72 6.96
N VAL A 28 12.20 18.79 7.92
CA VAL A 28 11.74 17.41 7.72
C VAL A 28 10.25 17.35 7.36
N GLN A 29 9.41 18.26 7.85
CA GLN A 29 7.99 18.31 7.47
C GLN A 29 7.75 18.57 5.97
N ASP A 30 8.68 19.21 5.28
CA ASP A 30 8.54 19.55 3.85
C ASP A 30 9.12 18.45 2.95
N LEU A 31 9.72 17.42 3.56
CA LEU A 31 10.38 16.34 2.86
C LEU A 31 9.37 15.49 2.08
N MET A 32 9.58 15.43 0.76
CA MET A 32 8.82 14.55 -0.12
C MET A 32 9.03 13.10 0.27
N GLU A 33 7.93 12.39 0.47
CA GLU A 33 7.90 10.97 0.81
C GLU A 33 7.20 10.17 -0.28
N LEU A 34 7.83 9.06 -0.67
CA LEU A 34 7.22 8.06 -1.54
C LEU A 34 7.20 6.72 -0.82
N ARG A 35 6.02 6.09 -0.73
CA ARG A 35 5.88 4.76 -0.11
C ARG A 35 5.84 3.68 -1.16
N ILE A 36 6.76 2.73 -1.07
CA ILE A 36 6.84 1.60 -1.99
C ILE A 36 6.67 0.32 -1.18
N CYS A 37 5.65 -0.48 -1.47
CA CYS A 37 5.55 -1.81 -0.89
C CYS A 37 6.36 -2.82 -1.70
N VAL A 38 7.12 -3.66 -0.99
CA VAL A 38 7.94 -4.71 -1.59
C VAL A 38 7.28 -6.05 -1.33
N VAL A 39 6.83 -6.69 -2.41
CA VAL A 39 6.08 -7.95 -2.37
C VAL A 39 6.68 -8.96 -3.33
N GLY A 40 6.38 -10.24 -3.13
CA GLY A 40 6.95 -11.32 -3.94
C GLY A 40 7.05 -12.61 -3.15
N ASN A 41 7.22 -13.74 -3.84
CA ASN A 41 7.28 -15.05 -3.21
C ASN A 41 8.43 -15.18 -2.18
N VAL A 42 8.38 -16.25 -1.38
CA VAL A 42 9.52 -16.68 -0.56
C VAL A 42 10.76 -16.82 -1.47
N ASP A 43 11.91 -16.40 -0.95
CA ASP A 43 13.21 -16.44 -1.65
C ASP A 43 13.36 -15.59 -2.92
N ALA A 44 12.40 -14.71 -3.24
CA ALA A 44 12.56 -13.71 -4.31
C ALA A 44 13.63 -12.64 -4.02
N GLY A 45 14.28 -12.66 -2.84
CA GLY A 45 15.35 -11.73 -2.48
C GLY A 45 14.88 -10.36 -1.99
N LYS A 46 13.66 -10.24 -1.45
CA LYS A 46 13.05 -8.97 -0.99
C LYS A 46 13.91 -8.19 -0.01
N SER A 47 14.10 -8.74 1.18
CA SER A 47 14.92 -8.12 2.22
C SER A 47 16.39 -8.00 1.79
N THR A 48 16.88 -8.88 0.91
CA THR A 48 18.24 -8.77 0.37
C THR A 48 18.39 -7.52 -0.50
N LEU A 49 17.50 -7.30 -1.47
CA LEU A 49 17.53 -6.11 -2.32
C LEU A 49 17.36 -4.84 -1.49
N LEU A 50 16.46 -4.84 -0.51
CA LEU A 50 16.29 -3.70 0.39
C LEU A 50 17.56 -3.41 1.19
N GLY A 51 18.26 -4.44 1.66
CA GLY A 51 19.55 -4.29 2.33
C GLY A 51 20.59 -3.64 1.42
N VAL A 52 20.68 -4.08 0.16
CA VAL A 52 21.61 -3.51 -0.83
C VAL A 52 21.26 -2.07 -1.18
N LEU A 53 19.98 -1.75 -1.40
CA LEU A 53 19.53 -0.40 -1.77
C LEU A 53 19.72 0.62 -0.65
N THR A 54 19.56 0.21 0.62
CA THR A 54 19.57 1.12 1.78
C THR A 54 20.96 1.27 2.40
N LYS A 55 21.81 0.25 2.28
CA LYS A 55 23.16 0.25 2.88
C LYS A 55 24.30 0.47 1.89
N ASP A 56 23.97 0.56 0.60
CA ASP A 56 24.92 0.76 -0.50
C ASP A 56 26.08 -0.25 -0.48
N ALA A 57 25.77 -1.50 -0.14
CA ALA A 57 26.71 -2.61 -0.11
C ALA A 57 26.07 -3.83 -0.80
N LEU A 58 26.83 -4.49 -1.67
CA LEU A 58 26.38 -5.69 -2.36
C LEU A 58 26.22 -6.88 -1.39
N ASP A 59 25.35 -7.81 -1.75
CA ASP A 59 25.17 -9.05 -1.01
C ASP A 59 26.29 -10.05 -1.31
N ASP A 60 26.65 -10.87 -0.34
CA ASP A 60 27.67 -11.91 -0.47
C ASP A 60 27.13 -13.22 -1.08
N GLY A 61 25.89 -13.20 -1.58
CA GLY A 61 25.17 -14.37 -2.07
C GLY A 61 24.66 -15.29 -0.96
N ARG A 62 25.01 -15.03 0.31
CA ARG A 62 24.56 -15.77 1.50
C ARG A 62 23.54 -14.98 2.32
N GLY A 63 23.16 -13.79 1.85
CA GLY A 63 22.14 -12.95 2.47
C GLY A 63 22.68 -12.05 3.59
N LYS A 64 23.97 -11.70 3.60
CA LYS A 64 24.54 -10.73 4.54
C LYS A 64 23.77 -9.39 4.53
N ALA A 65 23.26 -8.97 3.38
CA ALA A 65 22.51 -7.72 3.26
C ALA A 65 21.18 -7.75 4.04
N ARG A 66 20.49 -8.90 4.09
CA ARG A 66 19.16 -9.03 4.74
C ARG A 66 19.20 -9.22 6.26
N VAL A 67 20.29 -9.76 6.83
CA VAL A 67 20.40 -10.06 8.27
C VAL A 67 20.09 -8.84 9.12
N ASN A 68 20.51 -7.67 8.66
CA ASN A 68 20.33 -6.41 9.37
C ASN A 68 18.90 -5.85 9.34
N LEU A 69 18.01 -6.43 8.52
CA LEU A 69 16.62 -5.99 8.39
C LEU A 69 15.68 -6.82 9.26
N PHE A 70 16.11 -8.00 9.72
CA PHE A 70 15.29 -8.85 10.58
C PHE A 70 15.12 -8.22 11.95
N ARG A 71 13.85 -8.16 12.39
CA ARG A 71 13.45 -7.49 13.65
C ARG A 71 13.20 -8.47 14.77
N HIS A 72 12.83 -9.70 14.43
CA HIS A 72 12.47 -10.72 15.41
C HIS A 72 13.43 -11.92 15.37
N LYS A 73 13.61 -12.55 16.53
CA LYS A 73 14.50 -13.71 16.68
C LYS A 73 14.17 -14.83 15.70
N HIS A 74 12.89 -15.16 15.53
CA HIS A 74 12.45 -16.18 14.58
C HIS A 74 12.66 -15.80 13.11
N GLU A 75 12.76 -14.50 12.76
CA GLU A 75 13.12 -14.08 11.40
C GLU A 75 14.60 -14.35 11.12
N ILE A 76 15.46 -14.17 12.13
CA ILE A 76 16.89 -14.51 12.05
C ILE A 76 17.08 -16.02 11.94
N GLU A 77 16.37 -16.80 12.78
CA GLU A 77 16.45 -18.27 12.79
C GLU A 77 15.88 -18.89 11.51
N SER A 78 14.72 -18.42 11.03
CA SER A 78 14.07 -18.98 9.84
C SER A 78 14.55 -18.36 8.52
N GLY A 79 15.26 -17.23 8.57
CA GLY A 79 15.63 -16.44 7.39
C GLY A 79 14.44 -15.83 6.65
N ARG A 80 13.25 -15.72 7.27
CA ARG A 80 11.99 -15.29 6.63
C ARG A 80 11.36 -14.11 7.36
N THR A 81 11.03 -13.06 6.62
CA THR A 81 10.27 -11.90 7.12
C THR A 81 8.85 -12.30 7.51
N SER A 82 8.43 -11.87 8.70
CA SER A 82 7.12 -12.19 9.29
C SER A 82 6.28 -10.95 9.58
N SER A 83 6.93 -9.81 9.77
CA SER A 83 6.34 -8.52 10.11
C SER A 83 6.40 -7.54 8.93
N VAL A 84 5.71 -6.40 9.05
CA VAL A 84 5.86 -5.30 8.10
C VAL A 84 7.10 -4.50 8.50
N GLY A 85 8.18 -4.66 7.74
CA GLY A 85 9.40 -3.88 7.89
C GLY A 85 9.26 -2.51 7.24
N THR A 86 9.96 -1.52 7.77
CA THR A 86 10.06 -0.19 7.18
C THR A 86 11.53 0.19 7.10
N GLU A 87 11.98 0.56 5.91
CA GLU A 87 13.33 1.05 5.65
C GLU A 87 13.26 2.28 4.76
N ILE A 88 14.27 3.15 4.84
CA ILE A 88 14.28 4.40 4.08
C ILE A 88 15.54 4.55 3.23
N MET A 89 15.38 5.24 2.11
CA MET A 89 16.44 5.59 1.18
C MET A 89 16.23 7.04 0.73
N GLY A 90 17.28 7.87 0.86
CA GLY A 90 17.22 9.29 0.51
C GLY A 90 17.96 9.61 -0.78
N TYR A 91 17.41 10.55 -1.55
CA TYR A 91 18.07 11.19 -2.68
C TYR A 91 18.34 12.66 -2.36
N ASP A 92 19.55 13.14 -2.64
CA ASP A 92 19.90 14.57 -2.58
C ASP A 92 19.19 15.38 -3.69
N SER A 93 19.43 16.69 -3.74
CA SER A 93 18.85 17.58 -4.75
C SER A 93 19.37 17.30 -6.17
N ILE A 94 20.55 16.71 -6.29
CA ILE A 94 21.19 16.35 -7.56
C ILE A 94 20.69 14.97 -8.05
N GLY A 95 20.11 14.16 -7.16
CA GLY A 95 19.61 12.82 -7.47
C GLY A 95 20.58 11.69 -7.11
N ARG A 96 21.61 11.95 -6.31
CA ARG A 96 22.50 10.93 -5.74
C ARG A 96 21.90 10.38 -4.45
N ILE A 97 22.24 9.13 -4.15
CA ILE A 97 21.76 8.46 -2.94
C ILE A 97 22.55 8.97 -1.76
N VAL A 98 21.88 9.28 -0.64
CA VAL A 98 22.55 9.65 0.60
C VAL A 98 23.22 8.41 1.19
N THR A 99 24.54 8.36 1.16
CA THR A 99 25.35 7.23 1.64
C THR A 99 26.19 7.62 2.87
N PRO A 100 26.62 6.64 3.69
CA PRO A 100 27.45 6.92 4.86
C PRO A 100 28.77 7.63 4.51
N SER A 101 29.37 7.27 3.37
CA SER A 101 30.62 7.84 2.87
C SER A 101 30.51 9.34 2.55
N MET A 102 29.38 9.80 2.03
CA MET A 102 29.14 11.23 1.80
C MET A 102 29.15 12.06 3.09
N LEU A 103 28.77 11.46 4.22
CA LEU A 103 28.72 12.12 5.53
C LEU A 103 29.90 11.80 6.44
N GLY A 104 30.90 11.04 5.94
CA GLY A 104 32.04 10.61 6.75
C GLY A 104 31.64 9.75 7.96
N LYS A 105 30.49 9.07 7.90
CA LYS A 105 29.97 8.24 9.00
C LYS A 105 30.09 6.75 8.66
N GLN A 106 30.33 5.92 9.67
CA GLN A 106 30.31 4.46 9.49
C GLN A 106 28.90 3.90 9.25
N ARG A 107 27.87 4.54 9.80
CA ARG A 107 26.46 4.15 9.64
C ARG A 107 25.56 5.37 9.62
N LEU A 108 24.55 5.34 8.76
CA LEU A 108 23.50 6.35 8.72
C LEU A 108 22.34 6.00 9.65
N ASN A 109 21.89 7.00 10.39
CA ASN A 109 20.60 6.96 11.06
C ASN A 109 19.54 7.59 10.16
N TRP A 110 18.27 7.34 10.47
CA TRP A 110 17.16 7.88 9.68
C TRP A 110 17.12 9.41 9.70
N ASN A 111 17.56 10.02 10.80
CA ASN A 111 17.67 11.47 10.93
C ASN A 111 18.67 12.05 9.91
N ASP A 112 19.85 11.43 9.78
CA ASP A 112 20.88 11.87 8.83
C ASP A 112 20.34 11.86 7.39
N ILE A 113 19.64 10.78 7.02
CA ILE A 113 19.01 10.66 5.70
C ILE A 113 17.96 11.75 5.49
N CYS A 114 17.12 12.03 6.48
CA CYS A 114 16.04 13.01 6.35
C CYS A 114 16.56 14.45 6.26
N LEU A 115 17.71 14.76 6.86
CA LEU A 115 18.32 16.10 6.83
C LEU A 115 18.99 16.41 5.49
N GLU A 116 19.62 15.41 4.85
CA GLU A 116 20.34 15.59 3.59
C GLU A 116 19.48 15.34 2.35
N ALA A 117 18.45 14.49 2.46
CA ALA A 117 17.62 14.14 1.33
C ALA A 117 16.68 15.29 0.94
N SER A 118 16.47 15.44 -0.38
CA SER A 118 15.37 16.21 -0.96
C SER A 118 14.14 15.34 -1.22
N LYS A 119 14.35 14.03 -1.40
CA LYS A 119 13.30 13.02 -1.57
C LYS A 119 13.66 11.78 -0.78
N VAL A 120 12.69 11.23 -0.03
CA VAL A 120 12.88 9.95 0.66
C VAL A 120 11.87 8.93 0.20
N ILE A 121 12.39 7.76 -0.15
CA ILE A 121 11.60 6.56 -0.41
C ILE A 121 11.53 5.75 0.87
N THR A 122 10.31 5.45 1.29
CA THR A 122 10.00 4.55 2.40
C THR A 122 9.58 3.21 1.82
N PHE A 123 10.42 2.19 2.00
CA PHE A 123 10.11 0.82 1.62
C PHE A 123 9.35 0.10 2.72
N LEU A 124 8.27 -0.57 2.34
CA LEU A 124 7.51 -1.47 3.21
C LEU A 124 7.92 -2.91 2.86
N ASP A 125 8.76 -3.54 3.68
CA ASP A 125 9.15 -4.95 3.51
C ASP A 125 7.99 -5.84 3.96
N LEU A 126 7.31 -6.48 3.00
CA LEU A 126 6.17 -7.34 3.27
C LEU A 126 6.57 -8.81 3.19
N ALA A 127 5.97 -9.60 4.08
CA ALA A 127 6.22 -11.03 4.13
C ALA A 127 5.80 -11.72 2.82
N GLY A 128 6.64 -12.65 2.35
CA GLY A 128 6.38 -13.41 1.11
C GLY A 128 5.79 -14.80 1.31
N HIS A 129 5.68 -15.28 2.55
CA HIS A 129 5.14 -16.59 2.86
C HIS A 129 3.63 -16.50 3.12
N GLU A 130 2.86 -17.48 2.63
CA GLU A 130 1.40 -17.53 2.76
C GLU A 130 0.88 -17.40 4.21
N LYS A 131 1.56 -18.01 5.19
CA LYS A 131 1.28 -17.90 6.64
C LYS A 131 1.20 -16.44 7.12
N TYR A 132 1.95 -15.55 6.50
CA TYR A 132 2.02 -14.13 6.84
C TYR A 132 1.27 -13.24 5.85
N LEU A 133 0.50 -13.79 4.92
CA LEU A 133 -0.29 -13.01 3.95
C LEU A 133 -1.26 -12.02 4.61
N LYS A 134 -1.67 -12.27 5.85
CA LYS A 134 -2.47 -11.33 6.66
C LYS A 134 -1.70 -10.04 6.97
N THR A 135 -0.39 -10.10 7.20
CA THR A 135 0.45 -8.94 7.47
C THR A 135 0.78 -8.20 6.18
N THR A 136 1.01 -8.91 5.07
CA THR A 136 1.17 -8.33 3.74
C THR A 136 -0.06 -7.51 3.33
N VAL A 137 -1.27 -8.07 3.44
CA VAL A 137 -2.48 -7.33 3.08
C VAL A 137 -2.66 -6.10 3.97
N PHE A 138 -2.42 -6.23 5.26
CA PHE A 138 -2.46 -5.06 6.15
C PHE A 138 -1.46 -3.97 5.76
N GLY A 139 -0.24 -4.34 5.35
CA GLY A 139 0.75 -3.38 4.85
C GLY A 139 0.30 -2.70 3.55
N MET A 140 -0.36 -3.43 2.64
CA MET A 140 -0.86 -2.86 1.39
C MET A 140 -2.13 -2.00 1.57
N THR A 141 -3.04 -2.37 2.48
CA THR A 141 -4.29 -1.63 2.70
C THR A 141 -4.11 -0.48 3.70
N GLY A 142 -3.39 -0.71 4.80
CA GLY A 142 -3.28 0.23 5.91
C GLY A 142 -2.18 1.28 5.74
N CYS A 143 -1.05 0.96 5.09
CA CYS A 143 0.04 1.92 4.90
C CYS A 143 -0.13 2.78 3.63
N SER A 144 -1.14 2.51 2.80
CA SER A 144 -1.45 3.25 1.57
C SER A 144 -0.21 3.50 0.69
N PRO A 145 0.45 2.45 0.16
CA PRO A 145 1.62 2.60 -0.69
C PRO A 145 1.25 3.34 -2.00
N ASP A 146 2.21 4.09 -2.53
CA ASP A 146 2.10 4.78 -3.81
C ASP A 146 2.43 3.86 -4.98
N TYR A 147 3.40 2.96 -4.77
CA TYR A 147 3.82 1.96 -5.75
C TYR A 147 4.03 0.59 -5.13
N THR A 148 3.92 -0.44 -5.96
CA THR A 148 4.27 -1.82 -5.60
C THR A 148 5.47 -2.28 -6.41
N MET A 149 6.53 -2.66 -5.71
CA MET A 149 7.68 -3.40 -6.26
C MET A 149 7.40 -4.90 -6.15
N LEU A 150 7.06 -5.54 -7.27
CA LEU A 150 6.86 -6.99 -7.31
C LEU A 150 8.17 -7.70 -7.66
N MET A 151 8.69 -8.44 -6.69
CA MET A 151 9.95 -9.15 -6.82
C MET A 151 9.73 -10.60 -7.25
N VAL A 152 10.51 -11.02 -8.26
CA VAL A 152 10.47 -12.36 -8.82
C VAL A 152 11.90 -12.89 -8.87
N GLY A 153 12.15 -14.08 -8.30
CA GLY A 153 13.45 -14.73 -8.46
C GLY A 153 13.58 -15.32 -9.86
N ALA A 154 14.66 -15.00 -10.58
CA ALA A 154 14.92 -15.52 -11.92
C ALA A 154 14.91 -17.06 -11.99
N ASN A 155 15.38 -17.71 -10.94
CA ASN A 155 15.48 -19.17 -10.85
C ASN A 155 14.18 -19.86 -10.42
N ALA A 156 13.33 -19.15 -9.66
CA ALA A 156 12.11 -19.71 -9.09
C ALA A 156 10.87 -19.50 -9.97
N GLY A 157 10.87 -18.44 -10.79
CA GLY A 157 9.74 -18.08 -11.63
C GLY A 157 8.52 -17.59 -10.84
N ILE A 158 7.34 -17.72 -11.45
CA ILE A 158 6.07 -17.19 -10.90
C ILE A 158 5.34 -18.28 -10.13
N ILE A 159 5.87 -18.58 -8.95
CA ILE A 159 5.35 -19.60 -8.05
C ILE A 159 4.71 -19.00 -6.80
N GLY A 160 3.80 -19.77 -6.19
CA GLY A 160 3.20 -19.49 -4.90
C GLY A 160 2.51 -18.12 -4.83
N MET A 161 3.06 -17.26 -3.98
CA MET A 161 2.42 -16.01 -3.55
C MET A 161 2.53 -14.87 -4.55
N THR A 162 3.36 -14.99 -5.59
CA THR A 162 3.56 -13.91 -6.58
C THR A 162 2.26 -13.50 -7.27
N LYS A 163 1.40 -14.46 -7.66
CA LYS A 163 0.10 -14.17 -8.29
C LYS A 163 -0.86 -13.48 -7.32
N GLU A 164 -0.88 -13.91 -6.06
CA GLU A 164 -1.72 -13.30 -5.03
C GLU A 164 -1.29 -11.85 -4.78
N HIS A 165 0.02 -11.60 -4.63
CA HIS A 165 0.55 -10.26 -4.44
C HIS A 165 0.27 -9.32 -5.63
N LEU A 166 0.43 -9.82 -6.86
CA LEU A 166 0.05 -9.08 -8.06
C LEU A 166 -1.46 -8.78 -8.08
N GLY A 167 -2.29 -9.78 -7.79
CA GLY A 167 -3.74 -9.62 -7.70
C GLY A 167 -4.16 -8.58 -6.66
N LEU A 168 -3.52 -8.56 -5.49
CA LEU A 168 -3.73 -7.56 -4.44
C LEU A 168 -3.37 -6.14 -4.90
N ALA A 169 -2.24 -5.98 -5.59
CA ALA A 169 -1.82 -4.67 -6.08
C ALA A 169 -2.78 -4.12 -7.14
N LEU A 170 -3.24 -4.98 -8.06
CA LEU A 170 -4.25 -4.64 -9.07
C LEU A 170 -5.60 -4.31 -8.44
N ALA A 171 -6.03 -5.12 -7.46
CA ALA A 171 -7.25 -4.91 -6.68
C ALA A 171 -7.28 -3.55 -5.97
N LEU A 172 -6.15 -3.17 -5.36
CA LEU A 172 -6.01 -1.88 -4.69
C LEU A 172 -5.76 -0.73 -5.65
N GLN A 173 -5.58 -1.01 -6.95
CA GLN A 173 -5.19 -0.07 -8.00
C GLN A 173 -3.91 0.69 -7.63
N VAL A 174 -2.91 -0.06 -7.16
CA VAL A 174 -1.57 0.48 -6.91
C VAL A 174 -0.71 0.15 -8.12
N PRO A 175 -0.03 1.12 -8.77
CA PRO A 175 0.82 0.85 -9.90
C PRO A 175 1.97 -0.11 -9.53
N VAL A 176 2.26 -1.06 -10.41
CA VAL A 176 3.21 -2.16 -10.17
C VAL A 176 4.35 -2.09 -11.17
N TYR A 177 5.57 -2.19 -10.67
CA TYR A 177 6.75 -2.52 -11.48
C TYR A 177 7.42 -3.78 -10.93
N ILE A 178 8.15 -4.47 -11.79
CA ILE A 178 8.68 -5.79 -11.51
C ILE A 178 10.20 -5.73 -11.45
N VAL A 179 10.76 -6.43 -10.47
CA VAL A 179 12.21 -6.59 -10.32
C VAL A 179 12.53 -8.08 -10.30
N ILE A 180 13.18 -8.55 -11.36
CA ILE A 180 13.67 -9.92 -11.48
C ILE A 180 15.06 -9.98 -10.83
N THR A 181 15.21 -10.74 -9.76
CA THR A 181 16.47 -10.86 -8.99
C THR A 181 17.20 -12.17 -9.30
N LYS A 182 18.43 -12.31 -8.78
CA LYS A 182 19.26 -13.53 -8.89
C LYS A 182 19.59 -13.89 -10.36
N THR A 183 19.75 -12.88 -11.18
CA THR A 183 20.13 -13.03 -12.60
C THR A 183 21.56 -13.56 -12.77
N ASP A 184 22.40 -13.39 -11.76
CA ASP A 184 23.76 -13.92 -11.67
C ASP A 184 23.84 -15.45 -11.55
N MET A 185 22.87 -16.07 -10.87
CA MET A 185 22.86 -17.52 -10.61
C MET A 185 21.99 -18.30 -11.60
N CYS A 186 21.13 -17.62 -12.36
CA CYS A 186 20.12 -18.27 -13.20
C CYS A 186 20.64 -18.56 -14.62
N PRO A 187 20.56 -19.82 -15.10
CA PRO A 187 20.82 -20.14 -16.51
C PRO A 187 19.90 -19.36 -17.45
N LYS A 188 20.44 -18.92 -18.61
CA LYS A 188 19.72 -18.05 -19.56
C LYS A 188 18.38 -18.62 -20.04
N ASN A 189 18.32 -19.92 -20.32
CA ASN A 189 17.11 -20.62 -20.73
C ASN A 189 15.99 -20.58 -19.66
N VAL A 190 16.35 -20.69 -18.37
CA VAL A 190 15.39 -20.62 -17.26
C VAL A 190 14.90 -19.19 -17.06
N LEU A 191 15.79 -18.21 -17.19
CA LEU A 191 15.45 -16.79 -17.14
C LEU A 191 14.47 -16.41 -18.26
N GLU A 192 14.73 -16.83 -19.50
CA GLU A 192 13.85 -16.60 -20.64
C GLU A 192 12.46 -17.23 -20.44
N SER A 193 12.40 -18.47 -19.94
CA SER A 193 11.14 -19.13 -19.59
C SER A 193 10.35 -18.33 -18.55
N THR A 194 11.03 -17.87 -17.49
CA THR A 194 10.43 -17.03 -16.44
C THR A 194 9.90 -15.72 -17.00
N ILE A 195 10.66 -15.06 -17.86
CA ILE A 195 10.25 -13.82 -18.54
C ILE A 195 9.01 -14.06 -19.41
N ASN A 196 8.97 -15.14 -20.19
CA ASN A 196 7.84 -15.48 -21.04
C ASN A 196 6.56 -15.74 -20.21
N GLN A 197 6.68 -16.46 -19.09
CA GLN A 197 5.57 -16.66 -18.17
C GLN A 197 5.08 -15.33 -17.56
N LEU A 198 5.99 -14.44 -17.21
CA LEU A 198 5.70 -13.11 -16.67
C LEU A 198 4.93 -12.25 -17.65
N VAL A 199 5.42 -12.18 -18.89
CA VAL A 199 4.77 -11.45 -19.98
C VAL A 199 3.36 -12.00 -20.24
N LYS A 200 3.19 -13.32 -20.26
CA LYS A 200 1.89 -13.96 -20.45
C LYS A 200 0.90 -13.57 -19.34
N ILE A 201 1.33 -13.55 -18.09
CA ILE A 201 0.49 -13.17 -16.95
C ILE A 201 0.13 -11.68 -17.00
N LEU A 202 1.08 -10.81 -17.31
CA LEU A 202 0.84 -9.36 -17.40
C LEU A 202 -0.14 -9.00 -18.52
N LYS A 203 -0.02 -9.67 -19.68
CA LYS A 203 -0.94 -9.48 -20.81
C LYS A 203 -2.30 -10.17 -20.63
N SER A 204 -2.44 -11.05 -19.64
CA SER A 204 -3.69 -11.77 -19.38
C SER A 204 -4.87 -10.82 -19.12
N PRO A 205 -6.12 -11.24 -19.39
CA PRO A 205 -7.30 -10.39 -19.25
C PRO A 205 -7.53 -9.87 -17.82
N GLY A 206 -6.93 -10.52 -16.81
CA GLY A 206 -7.00 -10.08 -15.42
C GLY A 206 -6.01 -8.97 -15.05
N CYS A 207 -4.90 -8.80 -15.79
CA CYS A 207 -3.87 -7.79 -15.51
C CYS A 207 -3.90 -6.63 -16.52
N ARG A 208 -4.04 -6.94 -17.82
CA ARG A 208 -4.06 -5.99 -18.94
C ARG A 208 -2.92 -4.95 -18.91
N LYS A 209 -1.72 -5.40 -18.52
CA LYS A 209 -0.51 -4.57 -18.45
C LYS A 209 0.34 -4.73 -19.70
N ILE A 210 1.05 -3.67 -20.05
CA ILE A 210 2.04 -3.63 -21.14
C ILE A 210 3.43 -3.76 -20.51
N PRO A 211 4.10 -4.92 -20.61
CA PRO A 211 5.43 -5.11 -20.07
C PRO A 211 6.48 -4.30 -20.85
N MET A 212 7.29 -3.52 -20.15
CA MET A 212 8.40 -2.73 -20.70
C MET A 212 9.70 -3.16 -20.02
N PHE A 213 10.63 -3.74 -20.78
CA PHE A 213 11.93 -4.14 -20.23
C PHE A 213 12.89 -2.96 -20.20
N ILE A 214 13.48 -2.71 -19.04
CA ILE A 214 14.40 -1.61 -18.85
C ILE A 214 15.83 -2.13 -19.01
N ARG A 215 16.53 -1.65 -20.04
CA ARG A 215 17.93 -2.01 -20.32
C ARG A 215 18.83 -0.78 -20.42
N THR A 216 18.26 0.37 -20.74
CA THR A 216 18.98 1.62 -20.94
C THR A 216 18.39 2.74 -20.10
N ILE A 217 19.14 3.83 -19.97
CA ILE A 217 18.67 5.06 -19.32
C ILE A 217 17.45 5.64 -20.08
N GLY A 218 17.45 5.56 -21.42
CA GLY A 218 16.33 6.00 -22.25
C GLY A 218 15.04 5.26 -21.92
N ASP A 219 15.10 3.94 -21.70
CA ASP A 219 13.94 3.14 -21.31
C ASP A 219 13.36 3.60 -19.97
N VAL A 220 14.22 3.95 -19.00
CA VAL A 220 13.79 4.46 -17.70
C VAL A 220 13.01 5.76 -17.86
N LEU A 221 13.55 6.70 -18.65
CA LEU A 221 12.92 8.00 -18.88
C LEU A 221 11.56 7.85 -19.56
N MET A 222 11.51 7.12 -20.68
CA MET A 222 10.28 6.85 -21.43
C MET A 222 9.23 6.14 -20.57
N THR A 223 9.67 5.17 -19.78
CA THR A 223 8.76 4.42 -18.92
C THR A 223 8.26 5.27 -17.76
N SER A 224 9.11 6.08 -17.12
CA SER A 224 8.71 6.92 -16.00
C SER A 224 7.62 7.94 -16.36
N ALA A 225 7.68 8.52 -17.57
CA ALA A 225 6.66 9.42 -18.09
C ALA A 225 5.31 8.69 -18.30
N ASN A 226 5.35 7.47 -18.85
CA ASN A 226 4.16 6.70 -19.17
C ASN A 226 3.64 5.84 -18.02
N PHE A 227 4.40 5.65 -16.95
CA PHE A 227 4.04 4.78 -15.82
C PHE A 227 2.81 5.30 -15.06
N VAL A 228 2.55 6.60 -15.16
CA VAL A 228 1.34 7.25 -14.63
C VAL A 228 0.06 6.72 -15.31
N SER A 229 0.12 6.25 -16.56
CA SER A 229 -1.04 5.71 -17.31
C SER A 229 -1.60 4.39 -16.76
N GLU A 230 -1.01 3.87 -15.67
CA GLU A 230 -1.32 2.62 -14.97
C GLU A 230 -1.27 1.34 -15.83
N ARG A 231 -1.20 1.40 -17.16
CA ARG A 231 -1.15 0.22 -18.03
C ARG A 231 0.26 -0.31 -18.22
N VAL A 232 1.26 0.57 -18.20
CA VAL A 232 2.67 0.19 -18.37
C VAL A 232 3.18 -0.50 -17.12
N CYS A 233 3.91 -1.61 -17.28
CA CYS A 233 4.58 -2.33 -16.21
C CYS A 233 6.08 -2.43 -16.52
N PRO A 234 6.93 -1.58 -15.91
CA PRO A 234 8.38 -1.65 -16.03
C PRO A 234 8.91 -2.97 -15.45
N ILE A 235 9.89 -3.57 -16.12
CA ILE A 235 10.57 -4.80 -15.69
C ILE A 235 12.07 -4.55 -15.65
N PHE A 236 12.63 -4.64 -14.45
CA PHE A 236 14.07 -4.55 -14.19
C PHE A 236 14.64 -5.96 -13.99
N GLN A 237 15.85 -6.18 -14.48
CA GLN A 237 16.64 -7.38 -14.20
C GLN A 237 17.84 -6.95 -13.36
N VAL A 238 17.98 -7.52 -12.17
CA VAL A 238 19.00 -7.10 -11.21
C VAL A 238 19.74 -8.28 -10.59
N SER A 239 20.97 -8.03 -10.14
CA SER A 239 21.71 -8.90 -9.25
C SER A 239 22.19 -8.12 -8.04
N ASN A 240 21.86 -8.64 -6.85
CA ASN A 240 22.34 -8.08 -5.59
C ASN A 240 23.81 -8.43 -5.31
N VAL A 241 24.36 -9.42 -6.01
CA VAL A 241 25.74 -9.92 -5.82
C VAL A 241 26.70 -9.20 -6.75
N THR A 242 26.37 -9.11 -8.05
CA THR A 242 27.23 -8.44 -9.04
C THR A 242 26.95 -6.94 -9.17
N GLY A 243 25.80 -6.47 -8.68
CA GLY A 243 25.36 -5.09 -8.81
C GLY A 243 24.72 -4.74 -10.15
N SER A 244 24.66 -5.69 -11.09
CA SER A 244 24.06 -5.49 -12.42
C SER A 244 22.61 -4.99 -12.33
N GLY A 245 22.28 -3.95 -13.09
CA GLY A 245 20.95 -3.35 -13.21
C GLY A 245 20.45 -2.54 -12.00
N LEU A 246 21.22 -2.48 -10.91
CA LEU A 246 20.84 -1.71 -9.72
C LEU A 246 20.86 -0.20 -9.97
N ASP A 247 21.76 0.27 -10.82
CA ASP A 247 21.88 1.65 -11.28
C ASP A 247 20.60 2.13 -11.98
N LEU A 248 20.07 1.35 -12.93
CA LEU A 248 18.82 1.64 -13.63
C LEU A 248 17.62 1.66 -12.66
N LEU A 249 17.58 0.71 -11.72
CA LEU A 249 16.54 0.67 -10.68
C LEU A 249 16.63 1.89 -9.75
N LYS A 250 17.83 2.23 -9.27
CA LYS A 250 18.10 3.42 -8.45
C LYS A 250 17.67 4.70 -9.18
N MET A 251 18.01 4.83 -10.47
CA MET A 251 17.60 5.97 -11.28
C MET A 251 16.08 6.02 -11.49
N PHE A 252 15.42 4.89 -11.74
CA PHE A 252 13.96 4.84 -11.84
C PHE A 252 13.28 5.27 -10.54
N LEU A 253 13.73 4.72 -9.40
CA LEU A 253 13.28 5.09 -8.06
C LEU A 253 13.47 6.59 -7.80
N ASN A 254 14.57 7.16 -8.28
CA ASN A 254 14.81 8.59 -8.23
C ASN A 254 13.72 9.35 -8.99
N ILE A 255 13.43 9.00 -10.24
CA ILE A 255 12.48 9.74 -11.09
C ILE A 255 11.01 9.58 -10.66
N LEU A 256 10.63 8.47 -10.00
CA LEU A 256 9.25 8.23 -9.58
C LEU A 256 8.62 9.41 -8.81
N HIS A 257 7.47 9.90 -9.25
CA HIS A 257 6.79 10.99 -8.58
C HIS A 257 5.85 10.48 -7.49
N SER A 258 5.60 11.27 -6.45
CA SER A 258 4.48 10.97 -5.56
C SER A 258 3.19 11.43 -6.25
N ASN A 259 2.18 10.56 -6.33
CA ASN A 259 0.83 10.93 -6.78
C ASN A 259 0.09 11.79 -5.74
N GLY A 260 0.78 12.26 -4.70
CA GLY A 260 0.21 12.86 -3.51
C GLY A 260 -0.55 14.16 -3.74
N SER A 261 -0.17 15.00 -4.71
CA SER A 261 -0.81 16.29 -4.95
C SER A 261 -2.28 16.17 -5.40
N ASN A 262 -2.63 15.12 -6.14
CA ASN A 262 -4.02 14.85 -6.54
C ASN A 262 -4.76 13.92 -5.57
N LYS A 263 -4.02 13.18 -4.72
CA LYS A 263 -4.60 12.15 -3.84
C LYS A 263 -4.93 12.69 -2.44
N TYR A 264 -4.18 13.67 -1.95
CA TYR A 264 -4.25 14.15 -0.59
C TYR A 264 -4.64 15.62 -0.54
N ASP A 265 -5.74 15.92 0.15
CA ASP A 265 -6.16 17.29 0.39
C ASP A 265 -5.61 17.79 1.72
N VAL A 266 -4.67 18.74 1.63
CA VAL A 266 -4.00 19.38 2.76
C VAL A 266 -4.91 20.42 3.44
N LYS A 267 -5.88 20.97 2.72
CA LYS A 267 -6.83 21.99 3.24
C LYS A 267 -8.06 21.36 3.89
N ALA A 268 -8.37 20.12 3.54
CA ALA A 268 -9.45 19.37 4.18
C ALA A 268 -9.22 19.18 5.70
N PRO A 269 -10.27 18.93 6.48
CA PRO A 269 -10.11 18.63 7.90
C PRO A 269 -9.27 17.37 8.13
N SER A 270 -8.53 17.38 9.24
CA SER A 270 -7.46 16.40 9.48
C SER A 270 -8.00 15.02 9.79
N GLU A 271 -7.45 14.01 9.11
CA GLU A 271 -7.73 12.59 9.33
C GLU A 271 -6.43 11.80 9.35
N PHE A 272 -6.31 10.91 10.32
CA PHE A 272 -5.13 10.09 10.50
C PHE A 272 -5.51 8.64 10.80
N GLN A 273 -5.10 7.74 9.92
CA GLN A 273 -5.38 6.33 10.03
C GLN A 273 -4.30 5.62 10.86
N ILE A 274 -4.70 4.97 11.95
CA ILE A 274 -3.79 4.27 12.85
C ILE A 274 -3.48 2.87 12.31
N THR A 275 -2.20 2.61 12.07
CA THR A 275 -1.69 1.31 11.64
C THR A 275 -0.95 0.57 12.76
N GLU A 276 -0.28 1.29 13.65
CA GLU A 276 0.49 0.71 14.75
C GLU A 276 0.32 1.50 16.05
N THR A 277 0.50 0.78 17.17
CA THR A 277 0.38 1.33 18.51
C THR A 277 1.56 0.86 19.36
N PHE A 278 2.18 1.81 20.06
CA PHE A 278 3.38 1.59 20.86
C PHE A 278 3.19 2.15 22.26
N SER A 279 3.96 1.60 23.20
CA SER A 279 4.19 2.20 24.51
C SER A 279 5.67 2.54 24.59
N VAL A 280 5.98 3.83 24.61
CA VAL A 280 7.36 4.31 24.61
C VAL A 280 7.68 4.88 25.99
N PRO A 281 8.75 4.41 26.67
CA PRO A 281 9.17 4.96 27.96
C PRO A 281 9.34 6.48 27.90
N GLY A 282 8.84 7.20 28.91
CA GLY A 282 8.89 8.67 29.00
C GLY A 282 7.89 9.43 28.11
N VAL A 283 7.52 8.90 26.93
CA VAL A 283 6.54 9.53 26.04
C VAL A 283 5.12 9.10 26.42
N GLY A 284 4.92 7.81 26.68
CA GLY A 284 3.63 7.17 26.93
C GLY A 284 3.11 6.43 25.71
N THR A 285 1.80 6.53 25.49
CA THR A 285 1.11 5.88 24.37
C THR A 285 1.38 6.62 23.07
N VAL A 286 1.89 5.91 22.06
CA VAL A 286 2.20 6.46 20.73
C VAL A 286 1.42 5.69 19.68
N VAL A 287 0.80 6.40 18.74
CA VAL A 287 0.14 5.81 17.57
C VAL A 287 0.92 6.18 16.32
N SER A 288 1.03 5.25 15.37
CA SER A 288 1.70 5.47 14.08
C SER A 288 0.78 5.07 12.94
N GLY A 289 0.98 5.71 11.79
CA GLY A 289 0.03 5.65 10.69
C GLY A 289 0.32 6.65 9.59
N THR A 290 -0.70 6.91 8.79
CA THR A 290 -0.63 7.86 7.67
C THR A 290 -1.71 8.91 7.83
N VAL A 291 -1.33 10.18 7.64
CA VAL A 291 -2.27 11.29 7.56
C VAL A 291 -2.99 11.20 6.21
N ILE A 292 -4.30 11.04 6.22
CA ILE A 292 -5.13 10.87 5.02
C ILE A 292 -5.58 12.22 4.46
N SER A 293 -5.87 13.20 5.32
CA SER A 293 -6.24 14.56 4.93
C SER A 293 -5.83 15.55 6.00
N GLY A 294 -5.75 16.83 5.62
CA GLY A 294 -5.42 17.94 6.49
C GLY A 294 -3.98 17.98 6.99
N ILE A 295 -3.75 18.83 7.99
CA ILE A 295 -2.49 18.94 8.71
C ILE A 295 -2.79 18.76 10.20
N ILE A 296 -1.93 18.02 10.90
CA ILE A 296 -2.01 17.86 12.35
C ILE A 296 -0.79 18.53 12.97
N HIS A 297 -1.04 19.44 13.89
CA HIS A 297 -0.02 20.15 14.67
C HIS A 297 0.11 19.57 16.08
N THR A 298 1.28 19.81 16.67
CA THR A 298 1.51 19.46 18.07
C THR A 298 0.65 20.35 18.95
N GLY A 299 -0.09 19.77 19.91
CA GLY A 299 -1.07 20.48 20.73
C GLY A 299 -2.51 20.38 20.23
N ASP A 300 -2.75 19.90 18.99
CA ASP A 300 -4.10 19.77 18.45
C ASP A 300 -4.95 18.78 19.26
N SER A 301 -6.24 19.10 19.37
CA SER A 301 -7.27 18.23 19.93
C SER A 301 -8.05 17.54 18.82
N LEU A 302 -7.97 16.21 18.74
CA LEU A 302 -8.67 15.39 17.76
C LEU A 302 -9.60 14.39 18.45
N MET A 303 -10.50 13.78 17.69
CA MET A 303 -11.34 12.69 18.14
C MET A 303 -10.69 11.36 17.77
N LEU A 304 -10.41 10.50 18.74
CA LEU A 304 -9.85 9.16 18.55
C LEU A 304 -10.97 8.13 18.66
N GLY A 305 -11.11 7.27 17.65
CA GLY A 305 -12.12 6.21 17.67
C GLY A 305 -12.18 5.44 16.35
N PRO A 306 -13.18 4.59 16.15
CA PRO A 306 -14.12 4.14 17.16
C PRO A 306 -13.45 3.14 18.11
N ASP A 307 -13.74 3.27 19.39
CA ASP A 307 -13.42 2.23 20.39
C ASP A 307 -14.28 0.97 20.19
N PHE A 308 -14.21 0.01 21.11
CA PHE A 308 -14.99 -1.23 21.03
C PHE A 308 -16.51 -1.01 21.09
N LEU A 309 -16.96 0.13 21.62
CA LEU A 309 -18.37 0.50 21.74
C LEU A 309 -18.83 1.44 20.61
N GLY A 310 -17.94 1.82 19.69
CA GLY A 310 -18.24 2.76 18.61
C GLY A 310 -18.12 4.24 19.00
N GLN A 311 -17.56 4.54 20.17
CA GLN A 311 -17.41 5.91 20.66
C GLN A 311 -16.10 6.55 20.18
N PHE A 312 -16.12 7.88 20.10
CA PHE A 312 -14.95 8.70 19.82
C PHE A 312 -14.62 9.53 21.07
N VAL A 313 -13.36 9.46 21.50
CA VAL A 313 -12.88 10.16 22.70
C VAL A 313 -11.95 11.31 22.28
N PRO A 314 -12.10 12.52 22.84
CA PRO A 314 -11.18 13.61 22.55
C PRO A 314 -9.79 13.30 23.09
N VAL A 315 -8.77 13.53 22.28
CA VAL A 315 -7.36 13.32 22.60
C VAL A 315 -6.53 14.50 22.15
N THR A 316 -5.45 14.79 22.89
CA THR A 316 -4.51 15.85 22.55
C THR A 316 -3.19 15.26 22.09
N VAL A 317 -2.67 15.78 20.98
CA VAL A 317 -1.36 15.44 20.44
C VAL A 317 -0.26 16.09 21.30
N LYS A 318 0.53 15.28 21.99
CA LYS A 318 1.66 15.73 22.83
C LYS A 318 2.93 15.97 22.02
N SER A 319 3.22 15.10 21.07
CA SER A 319 4.42 15.17 20.23
C SER A 319 4.17 14.49 18.88
N ILE A 320 4.89 14.94 17.86
CA ILE A 320 4.84 14.36 16.52
C ILE A 320 6.26 13.98 16.10
N GLN A 321 6.38 12.79 15.53
CA GLN A 321 7.62 12.32 14.92
C GLN A 321 7.37 11.83 13.51
N ARG A 322 8.19 12.30 12.57
CA ARG A 322 8.28 11.76 11.21
C ARG A 322 9.62 11.08 11.04
N LYS A 323 9.62 9.81 10.64
CA LYS A 323 10.83 9.02 10.38
C LYS A 323 11.85 9.09 11.55
N ARG A 324 11.33 9.03 12.78
CA ARG A 324 12.08 9.13 14.06
C ARG A 324 12.71 10.49 14.34
N VAL A 325 12.30 11.54 13.63
CA VAL A 325 12.69 12.94 13.87
C VAL A 325 11.48 13.69 14.40
N ASN A 326 11.67 14.50 15.45
CA ASN A 326 10.61 15.35 15.98
C ASN A 326 10.23 16.42 14.94
N THR A 327 8.93 16.60 14.71
CA THR A 327 8.42 17.64 13.81
C THR A 327 7.27 18.40 14.47
N PRO A 328 7.06 19.69 14.13
CA PRO A 328 5.97 20.47 14.73
C PRO A 328 4.59 20.07 14.18
N CYS A 329 4.54 19.52 12.96
CA CYS A 329 3.34 19.07 12.28
C CYS A 329 3.59 17.85 11.39
N ALA A 330 2.50 17.27 10.88
CA ALA A 330 2.49 16.30 9.80
C ALA A 330 1.32 16.58 8.86
N ALA A 331 1.58 16.58 7.55
CA ALA A 331 0.59 16.88 6.51
C ALA A 331 0.04 15.62 5.85
N ALA A 332 -1.10 15.77 5.17
CA ALA A 332 -1.73 14.71 4.39
C ALA A 332 -0.75 14.01 3.44
N GLY A 333 -0.88 12.69 3.34
CA GLY A 333 0.02 11.83 2.59
C GLY A 333 1.28 11.42 3.34
N GLN A 334 1.61 12.02 4.49
CA GLN A 334 2.83 11.69 5.23
C GLN A 334 2.60 10.58 6.27
N SER A 335 3.64 9.78 6.49
CA SER A 335 3.66 8.82 7.61
C SER A 335 4.24 9.49 8.86
N ALA A 336 3.54 9.35 9.99
CA ALA A 336 3.89 10.02 11.24
C ALA A 336 3.48 9.19 12.46
N SER A 337 4.19 9.43 13.57
CA SER A 337 3.92 8.90 14.89
C SER A 337 3.51 10.02 15.83
N PHE A 338 2.40 9.85 16.54
CA PHE A 338 1.82 10.83 17.45
C PHE A 338 1.88 10.28 18.88
N GLY A 339 2.54 11.01 19.78
CA GLY A 339 2.43 10.79 21.22
C GLY A 339 1.12 11.37 21.73
N LEU A 340 0.31 10.57 22.43
CA LEU A 340 -1.02 10.99 22.91
C LEU A 340 -1.04 11.21 24.41
N LYS A 341 -1.75 12.25 24.85
CA LYS A 341 -1.94 12.57 26.27
C LYS A 341 -3.13 11.80 26.85
N LYS A 342 -2.96 11.19 28.04
CA LYS A 342 -4.03 10.53 28.83
C LYS A 342 -4.77 9.37 28.14
N VAL A 343 -4.17 8.74 27.13
CA VAL A 343 -4.73 7.54 26.47
C VAL A 343 -4.02 6.28 26.98
N LYS A 344 -4.78 5.28 27.45
CA LYS A 344 -4.24 3.96 27.79
C LYS A 344 -4.10 3.12 26.51
N ARG A 345 -2.97 2.42 26.37
CA ARG A 345 -2.73 1.53 25.22
C ARG A 345 -3.77 0.42 25.07
N SER A 346 -4.35 -0.07 26.16
CA SER A 346 -5.36 -1.13 26.14
C SER A 346 -6.64 -0.77 25.39
N GLY A 347 -6.97 0.54 25.30
CA GLY A 347 -8.12 1.03 24.55
C GLY A 347 -7.83 1.29 23.07
N LEU A 348 -6.60 1.07 22.61
CA LEU A 348 -6.19 1.33 21.23
C LEU A 348 -6.08 0.04 20.43
N ARG A 349 -6.60 0.08 19.20
CA ARG A 349 -6.46 -1.00 18.22
C ARG A 349 -6.08 -0.46 16.85
N LYS A 350 -5.53 -1.35 16.02
CA LYS A 350 -5.29 -1.07 14.59
C LYS A 350 -6.63 -0.85 13.90
N GLY A 351 -6.67 0.08 12.94
CA GLY A 351 -7.89 0.43 12.22
C GLY A 351 -8.70 1.57 12.83
N MET A 352 -8.38 2.00 14.06
CA MET A 352 -8.90 3.27 14.59
C MET A 352 -8.38 4.46 13.78
N ILE A 353 -9.09 5.58 13.87
CA ILE A 353 -8.77 6.84 13.23
C ILE A 353 -8.67 7.95 14.28
N MET A 354 -7.78 8.91 14.06
CA MET A 354 -7.85 10.22 14.70
C MET A 354 -8.40 11.21 13.68
N ILE A 355 -9.45 11.93 14.03
CA ILE A 355 -10.20 12.76 13.10
C ILE A 355 -10.57 14.10 13.73
N ASN A 356 -10.60 15.15 12.91
CA ASN A 356 -11.04 16.47 13.35
C ASN A 356 -12.50 16.42 13.83
N LYS A 357 -12.79 17.09 14.95
CA LYS A 357 -14.14 17.12 15.56
C LYS A 357 -15.20 17.69 14.60
N SER A 358 -14.83 18.59 13.69
CA SER A 358 -15.77 19.20 12.72
C SER A 358 -16.41 18.19 11.77
N LEU A 359 -15.77 17.03 11.54
CA LEU A 359 -16.27 15.99 10.65
C LEU A 359 -17.36 15.11 11.30
N ASN A 360 -17.67 15.31 12.58
CA ASN A 360 -18.68 14.56 13.35
C ASN A 360 -18.65 13.04 13.06
N PRO A 361 -17.54 12.35 13.38
CA PRO A 361 -17.33 10.98 12.97
C PRO A 361 -18.39 10.03 13.55
N LYS A 362 -18.99 9.23 12.68
CA LYS A 362 -19.95 8.19 13.06
C LYS A 362 -19.35 6.80 12.84
N ALA A 363 -19.46 5.95 13.85
CA ALA A 363 -19.13 4.54 13.72
C ALA A 363 -20.33 3.77 13.15
N VAL A 364 -20.07 2.77 12.31
CA VAL A 364 -21.11 1.98 11.66
C VAL A 364 -20.88 0.49 11.85
N MET A 365 -21.97 -0.23 12.08
CA MET A 365 -21.98 -1.70 12.08
C MET A 365 -22.35 -2.27 10.72
N GLU A 366 -23.11 -1.53 9.91
CA GLU A 366 -23.61 -1.97 8.62
C GLU A 366 -23.29 -0.96 7.52
N PHE A 367 -23.03 -1.47 6.31
CA PHE A 367 -22.74 -0.66 5.14
C PHE A 367 -23.08 -1.44 3.86
N GLU A 368 -23.32 -0.73 2.78
CA GLU A 368 -23.52 -1.29 1.44
C GLU A 368 -22.28 -1.07 0.60
N ALA A 369 -21.91 -2.08 -0.16
CA ALA A 369 -20.75 -2.05 -1.03
C ALA A 369 -21.05 -2.72 -2.37
N GLU A 370 -20.53 -2.12 -3.44
CA GLU A 370 -20.42 -2.80 -4.72
C GLU A 370 -19.21 -3.73 -4.64
N ILE A 371 -19.40 -5.01 -4.94
CA ILE A 371 -18.34 -6.01 -4.94
C ILE A 371 -18.20 -6.69 -6.30
N LEU A 372 -16.97 -7.10 -6.60
CA LEU A 372 -16.60 -7.97 -7.71
C LEU A 372 -15.93 -9.23 -7.14
N ILE A 373 -16.45 -10.40 -7.51
CA ILE A 373 -15.88 -11.69 -7.11
C ILE A 373 -14.73 -12.02 -8.07
N LEU A 374 -13.51 -12.13 -7.56
CA LEU A 374 -12.32 -12.35 -8.39
C LEU A 374 -12.08 -13.83 -8.67
N TYR A 375 -12.05 -14.64 -7.61
CA TYR A 375 -11.87 -16.08 -7.69
C TYR A 375 -12.45 -16.72 -6.43
N HIS A 376 -13.56 -17.43 -6.60
CA HIS A 376 -14.14 -18.22 -5.52
C HIS A 376 -14.60 -19.57 -6.07
N SER A 377 -14.12 -20.64 -5.43
CA SER A 377 -14.50 -22.02 -5.74
C SER A 377 -15.90 -22.37 -5.25
N THR A 378 -16.45 -21.61 -4.30
CA THR A 378 -17.80 -21.81 -3.78
C THR A 378 -18.68 -20.60 -4.04
N THR A 379 -19.97 -20.88 -4.10
CA THR A 379 -21.03 -19.88 -4.14
C THR A 379 -21.01 -19.02 -2.88
N ILE A 380 -21.02 -17.70 -3.04
CA ILE A 380 -21.30 -16.76 -1.95
C ILE A 380 -22.81 -16.56 -1.90
N ALA A 381 -23.40 -16.77 -0.73
CA ALA A 381 -24.83 -16.66 -0.49
C ALA A 381 -25.13 -15.80 0.75
N TYR A 382 -26.41 -15.63 1.05
CA TYR A 382 -26.86 -14.91 2.24
C TYR A 382 -26.24 -15.51 3.50
N LYS A 383 -25.91 -14.67 4.49
CA LYS A 383 -25.17 -15.02 5.72
C LYS A 383 -23.71 -15.47 5.54
N TYR A 384 -23.16 -15.46 4.33
CA TYR A 384 -21.73 -15.71 4.13
C TYR A 384 -20.88 -14.75 4.97
N GLN A 385 -19.81 -15.27 5.56
CA GLN A 385 -18.89 -14.53 6.42
C GLN A 385 -17.50 -14.56 5.84
N ALA A 386 -16.86 -13.39 5.80
CA ALA A 386 -15.49 -13.28 5.33
C ALA A 386 -14.71 -12.27 6.14
N MET A 387 -13.39 -12.41 6.12
CA MET A 387 -12.48 -11.43 6.68
C MET A 387 -12.45 -10.22 5.75
N LEU A 388 -12.94 -9.07 6.23
CA LEU A 388 -12.95 -7.83 5.47
C LEU A 388 -11.78 -6.94 5.86
N HIS A 389 -11.15 -6.34 4.85
CA HIS A 389 -10.08 -5.36 4.98
C HIS A 389 -10.53 -4.06 4.31
N CYS A 390 -10.45 -2.95 5.06
CA CYS A 390 -10.76 -1.61 4.57
C CYS A 390 -9.75 -0.61 5.18
N GLY A 391 -8.75 -0.20 4.40
CA GLY A 391 -7.63 0.55 4.97
C GLY A 391 -6.94 -0.23 6.11
N GLY A 392 -6.87 0.37 7.30
CA GLY A 392 -6.38 -0.25 8.52
C GLY A 392 -7.39 -1.15 9.25
N VAL A 393 -8.67 -1.13 8.87
CA VAL A 393 -9.72 -1.98 9.45
C VAL A 393 -9.55 -3.41 8.97
N ARG A 394 -9.61 -4.36 9.91
CA ARG A 394 -9.59 -5.80 9.63
C ARG A 394 -10.54 -6.51 10.57
N GLN A 395 -11.72 -6.89 10.07
CA GLN A 395 -12.75 -7.50 10.90
C GLN A 395 -13.65 -8.46 10.09
N THR A 396 -14.15 -9.51 10.73
CA THR A 396 -15.10 -10.42 10.09
C THR A 396 -16.40 -9.67 9.84
N ALA A 397 -16.89 -9.74 8.60
CA ALA A 397 -18.18 -9.18 8.22
C ALA A 397 -19.07 -10.29 7.66
N ARG A 398 -20.36 -10.21 7.97
CA ARG A 398 -21.41 -11.09 7.45
C ARG A 398 -22.22 -10.36 6.40
N ILE A 399 -22.59 -11.06 5.35
CA ILE A 399 -23.57 -10.58 4.37
C ILE A 399 -24.98 -10.68 4.97
N VAL A 400 -25.66 -9.53 5.08
CA VAL A 400 -27.03 -9.39 5.62
C VAL A 400 -28.03 -8.89 4.58
N GLY A 401 -27.58 -8.60 3.36
CA GLY A 401 -28.44 -8.27 2.22
C GLY A 401 -27.65 -8.39 0.92
N MET A 402 -28.30 -8.84 -0.14
CA MET A 402 -27.70 -8.96 -1.48
C MET A 402 -28.77 -8.67 -2.52
N ASP A 403 -28.36 -8.04 -3.61
CA ASP A 403 -29.20 -7.84 -4.81
C ASP A 403 -29.40 -9.13 -5.63
N LYS A 404 -28.47 -10.08 -5.54
CA LYS A 404 -28.54 -11.41 -6.16
C LYS A 404 -28.60 -12.49 -5.08
N GLN A 405 -29.33 -13.57 -5.34
CA GLN A 405 -29.43 -14.68 -4.39
C GLN A 405 -28.08 -15.42 -4.19
N ILE A 406 -27.29 -15.51 -5.25
CA ILE A 406 -26.03 -16.27 -5.32
C ILE A 406 -25.03 -15.44 -6.12
N LEU A 407 -23.79 -15.39 -5.65
CA LEU A 407 -22.66 -14.76 -6.35
C LEU A 407 -21.56 -15.80 -6.65
N ARG A 408 -21.05 -15.76 -7.88
CA ARG A 408 -19.97 -16.60 -8.40
C ARG A 408 -18.83 -15.75 -8.95
N THR A 409 -17.74 -16.41 -9.33
CA THR A 409 -16.57 -15.75 -9.91
C THR A 409 -16.94 -14.91 -11.13
N GLY A 410 -16.52 -13.64 -11.14
CA GLY A 410 -16.81 -12.66 -12.18
C GLY A 410 -18.05 -11.81 -11.90
N ASP A 411 -18.91 -12.19 -10.96
CA ASP A 411 -20.12 -11.44 -10.66
C ASP A 411 -19.82 -10.11 -9.99
N ARG A 412 -20.58 -9.09 -10.42
CA ARG A 412 -20.75 -7.82 -9.70
C ARG A 412 -22.10 -7.78 -9.01
N ALA A 413 -22.12 -7.22 -7.81
CA ALA A 413 -23.30 -7.16 -6.97
C ALA A 413 -23.17 -6.06 -5.90
N VAL A 414 -24.31 -5.50 -5.50
CA VAL A 414 -24.42 -4.66 -4.31
C VAL A 414 -24.80 -5.53 -3.12
N VAL A 415 -23.94 -5.49 -2.10
CA VAL A 415 -24.05 -6.33 -0.91
C VAL A 415 -24.04 -5.46 0.34
N ARG A 416 -24.96 -5.74 1.26
CA ARG A 416 -24.99 -5.16 2.60
C ARG A 416 -24.21 -6.05 3.56
N PHE A 417 -23.15 -5.49 4.12
CA PHE A 417 -22.29 -6.14 5.10
C PHE A 417 -22.61 -5.65 6.52
N ARG A 418 -22.44 -6.54 7.50
CA ARG A 418 -22.48 -6.24 8.93
C ARG A 418 -21.20 -6.70 9.60
N PHE A 419 -20.52 -5.81 10.31
CA PHE A 419 -19.39 -6.17 11.17
C PHE A 419 -19.85 -7.03 12.35
N MET A 420 -19.02 -8.01 12.73
CA MET A 420 -19.42 -9.05 13.69
C MET A 420 -19.00 -8.77 15.14
N GLN A 421 -18.03 -7.90 15.37
CA GLN A 421 -17.44 -7.66 16.70
C GLN A 421 -17.63 -6.22 17.18
N TYR A 422 -17.19 -5.22 16.41
CA TYR A 422 -17.20 -3.82 16.81
C TYR A 422 -17.54 -2.88 15.66
N PRO A 423 -18.17 -1.71 15.95
CA PRO A 423 -18.42 -0.68 14.94
C PRO A 423 -17.12 -0.11 14.39
N GLU A 424 -17.12 0.27 13.12
CA GLU A 424 -15.95 0.81 12.42
C GLU A 424 -16.23 2.15 11.77
N TYR A 425 -15.19 2.94 11.55
CA TYR A 425 -15.29 4.16 10.75
C TYR A 425 -15.00 3.83 9.30
N LEU A 426 -15.95 4.12 8.42
CA LEU A 426 -15.84 3.89 6.98
C LEU A 426 -16.14 5.17 6.21
N LYS A 427 -15.40 5.39 5.13
CA LYS A 427 -15.68 6.46 4.17
C LYS A 427 -16.38 5.92 2.94
N LEU A 428 -17.25 6.75 2.36
CA LEU A 428 -17.80 6.49 1.04
C LEU A 428 -16.67 6.38 0.02
N GLY A 429 -16.79 5.38 -0.85
CA GLY A 429 -15.79 5.07 -1.85
C GLY A 429 -14.53 4.36 -1.33
N ALA A 430 -14.45 4.02 -0.05
CA ALA A 430 -13.33 3.25 0.48
C ALA A 430 -13.25 1.88 -0.20
N LYS A 431 -12.04 1.48 -0.57
CA LYS A 431 -11.77 0.19 -1.21
C LYS A 431 -11.82 -0.92 -0.16
N LEU A 432 -12.52 -1.99 -0.50
CA LEU A 432 -12.75 -3.15 0.33
C LEU A 432 -12.09 -4.36 -0.31
N LEU A 433 -11.56 -5.23 0.53
CA LEU A 433 -11.03 -6.53 0.13
C LEU A 433 -11.56 -7.55 1.12
N PHE A 434 -12.24 -8.59 0.66
CA PHE A 434 -12.68 -9.67 1.54
C PHE A 434 -12.08 -11.01 1.16
N ARG A 435 -11.82 -11.80 2.19
CA ARG A 435 -10.92 -12.95 2.12
C ARG A 435 -11.40 -14.12 2.97
N GLU A 436 -11.04 -15.31 2.50
CA GLU A 436 -11.21 -16.58 3.19
C GLU A 436 -10.00 -17.45 2.83
N GLY A 437 -8.94 -17.34 3.63
CA GLY A 437 -7.60 -17.82 3.28
C GLY A 437 -6.95 -16.98 2.17
N ARG A 438 -7.51 -17.05 0.95
CA ARG A 438 -7.12 -16.26 -0.24
C ARG A 438 -8.08 -15.10 -0.49
N THR A 439 -7.69 -14.19 -1.37
CA THR A 439 -8.55 -13.10 -1.84
C THR A 439 -9.75 -13.64 -2.61
N LYS A 440 -10.96 -13.28 -2.18
CA LYS A 440 -12.21 -13.76 -2.80
C LYS A 440 -12.86 -12.69 -3.66
N GLY A 441 -12.90 -11.47 -3.17
CA GLY A 441 -13.43 -10.35 -3.92
C GLY A 441 -12.96 -9.01 -3.42
N ILE A 442 -13.23 -8.02 -4.24
CA ILE A 442 -12.89 -6.62 -4.03
C ILE A 442 -14.17 -5.80 -4.09
N GLY A 443 -14.16 -4.61 -3.54
CA GLY A 443 -15.32 -3.75 -3.63
C GLY A 443 -15.05 -2.32 -3.24
N LYS A 444 -16.12 -1.54 -3.25
CA LYS A 444 -16.13 -0.12 -2.89
C LYS A 444 -17.34 0.15 -2.01
N VAL A 445 -17.12 0.82 -0.88
CA VAL A 445 -18.23 1.27 -0.02
C VAL A 445 -19.09 2.25 -0.81
N LEU A 446 -20.37 1.95 -0.96
CA LEU A 446 -21.35 2.83 -1.61
C LEU A 446 -22.10 3.69 -0.59
N ARG A 447 -22.46 3.10 0.55
CA ARG A 447 -23.25 3.74 1.59
C ARG A 447 -22.89 3.19 2.95
N VAL A 448 -22.86 4.05 3.96
CA VAL A 448 -22.70 3.65 5.37
C VAL A 448 -24.05 3.79 6.07
N ILE A 449 -24.39 2.85 6.94
CA ILE A 449 -25.69 2.83 7.62
C ILE A 449 -25.46 3.09 9.10
N THR A 450 -26.00 4.19 9.58
CA THR A 450 -25.84 4.65 10.96
C THR A 450 -26.70 3.82 11.91
N ASN A 451 -26.31 3.77 13.19
CA ASN A 451 -27.11 3.09 14.22
C ASN A 451 -28.52 3.71 14.38
N GLU A 452 -28.68 5.00 14.11
CA GLU A 452 -29.98 5.69 14.11
C GLU A 452 -30.89 5.17 13.00
N GLU A 453 -30.35 5.05 11.78
CA GLU A 453 -31.07 4.45 10.64
C GLU A 453 -31.42 2.98 10.89
N LEU A 454 -30.50 2.21 11.48
CA LEU A 454 -30.80 0.81 11.84
C LEU A 454 -31.95 0.70 12.84
N LYS A 455 -32.01 1.60 13.83
CA LYS A 455 -33.13 1.65 14.78
C LYS A 455 -34.44 2.01 14.08
N LEU A 456 -34.42 3.01 13.20
CA LEU A 456 -35.58 3.41 12.40
C LEU A 456 -36.07 2.28 11.48
N GLU A 457 -35.14 1.57 10.82
CA GLU A 457 -35.45 0.39 9.99
C GLU A 457 -36.07 -0.73 10.83
N ALA A 458 -35.53 -0.98 12.04
CA ALA A 458 -36.08 -1.98 12.95
C ALA A 458 -37.50 -1.62 13.43
N THR A 459 -37.74 -0.36 13.80
CA THR A 459 -39.08 0.13 14.18
C THR A 459 -40.06 0.03 13.02
N ARG A 460 -39.63 0.38 11.80
CA ARG A 460 -40.45 0.22 10.58
C ARG A 460 -40.75 -1.24 10.28
N ALA A 461 -39.76 -2.13 10.39
CA ALA A 461 -39.96 -3.56 10.18
C ALA A 461 -40.93 -4.16 11.20
N GLN A 462 -40.85 -3.74 12.47
CA GLN A 462 -41.82 -4.12 13.51
C GLN A 462 -43.24 -3.61 13.22
N SER A 463 -43.38 -2.40 12.64
CA SER A 463 -44.69 -1.90 12.21
C SER A 463 -45.23 -2.62 10.97
N ILE A 464 -44.37 -3.08 10.05
CA ILE A 464 -44.75 -3.78 8.81
C ILE A 464 -44.99 -5.28 9.04
N GLN A 465 -44.41 -5.90 10.08
CA GLN A 465 -44.73 -7.28 10.50
C GLN A 465 -46.18 -7.46 10.99
N SER A 466 -46.99 -6.40 11.01
CA SER A 466 -48.46 -6.49 11.10
C SER A 466 -49.15 -6.80 9.76
N THR A 467 -48.38 -6.87 8.66
CA THR A 467 -48.81 -7.25 7.31
C THR A 467 -47.79 -8.23 6.71
N ASP A 468 -48.18 -9.49 6.55
CA ASP A 468 -47.32 -10.58 6.07
C ASP A 468 -46.80 -10.33 4.64
N ASN A 469 -45.54 -9.87 4.50
CA ASN A 469 -44.67 -10.19 3.37
C ASN A 469 -43.21 -9.77 3.62
N PRO A 470 -42.21 -10.61 3.28
CA PRO A 470 -40.79 -10.24 3.36
C PRO A 470 -40.44 -9.20 2.28
N VAL A 471 -39.92 -8.05 2.69
CA VAL A 471 -39.51 -6.96 1.79
C VAL A 471 -38.27 -7.39 0.99
N PRO A 472 -38.30 -7.42 -0.35
CA PRO A 472 -37.11 -7.70 -1.15
C PRO A 472 -36.08 -6.59 -0.96
N PHE A 473 -34.79 -6.97 -0.81
CA PHE A 473 -33.68 -6.03 -0.78
C PHE A 473 -33.62 -5.29 -2.13
N LYS A 474 -34.09 -4.04 -2.14
CA LYS A 474 -33.87 -3.11 -3.26
C LYS A 474 -32.80 -2.11 -2.82
N PRO A 475 -31.63 -2.06 -3.48
CA PRO A 475 -30.67 -0.98 -3.22
C PRO A 475 -31.36 0.35 -3.51
N ARG A 476 -31.31 1.29 -2.56
CA ARG A 476 -31.83 2.64 -2.79
C ARG A 476 -30.90 3.34 -3.78
N ASN A 477 -31.43 3.77 -4.93
CA ASN A 477 -30.65 4.51 -5.92
C ASN A 477 -30.01 5.73 -5.27
N ALA A 478 -28.68 5.80 -5.31
CA ALA A 478 -27.91 6.92 -4.80
C ALA A 478 -27.89 8.06 -5.83
N ILE A 479 -29.03 8.70 -6.11
CA ILE A 479 -29.12 10.02 -6.76
C ILE A 479 -30.39 10.72 -6.25
N GLU A 480 -30.30 11.31 -5.06
CA GLU A 480 -31.06 12.52 -4.73
C GLU A 480 -30.05 13.47 -4.09
N THR A 481 -29.36 14.22 -4.96
CA THR A 481 -28.73 15.48 -4.60
C THR A 481 -29.86 16.42 -4.18
N ALA A 482 -30.02 16.62 -2.87
CA ALA A 482 -30.79 17.75 -2.36
C ALA A 482 -30.01 19.03 -2.66
N VAL A 483 -30.71 19.95 -3.33
CA VAL A 483 -30.38 21.37 -3.52
C VAL A 483 -30.21 22.06 -2.18
#